data_AF-A0A0H5NVZ7-F1
#
_entry.id   AF-A0A0H5NVZ7-F1
#
_cell.length_a   1.000
_cell.length_b   1.000
_cell.length_c   1.000
_cell.angle_alpha   90.00
_cell.angle_beta   90.00
_cell.angle_gamma   90.00
#
_symmetry.space_group_name_H-M   'P 1'
#
loop_
_entity.id
_entity.type
_entity.pdbx_description
1 polymer ?
#
loop_
_entity_poly.entity_id
_entity_poly.type
_entity_poly.pdbx_seq_one_letter_code
_entity_poly.pdbx_strand_id
1 'polypeptide(L)'
;MSRTRDRFGRLTAGLGAAAVVSCAVVVGAPHAAATVDELTVNSRNPQAGCVYQLTAKVNHWFEVWFYDNALVIAGSPVKPVNGVATIQWKPGRSGTHTLAALQGLAYEIKVDVAEPTLTGSATCGAGPLGWMGS
;
A
#
# COMPACT_ATOMS: atom_id res chain seq x y z
N MET A 1 41.17 -82.91 27.49
CA MET A 1 41.50 -83.27 26.10
C MET A 1 41.09 -82.14 25.18
N SER A 2 42.01 -81.73 24.30
CA SER A 2 41.95 -80.62 23.34
C SER A 2 40.82 -80.70 22.32
N ARG A 3 40.35 -79.55 21.83
CA ARG A 3 40.67 -79.07 20.45
C ARG A 3 40.17 -77.66 20.16
N THR A 4 41.14 -76.81 19.83
CA THR A 4 41.06 -75.64 18.95
C THR A 4 40.45 -76.01 17.58
N ARG A 5 39.59 -75.15 17.01
CA ARG A 5 39.81 -74.51 15.68
C ARG A 5 38.63 -73.68 15.20
N ASP A 6 38.95 -72.40 14.97
CA ASP A 6 38.59 -71.53 13.84
C ASP A 6 37.39 -71.91 12.97
N ARG A 7 36.53 -70.91 12.73
CA ARG A 7 36.34 -70.43 11.36
C ARG A 7 35.72 -69.03 11.31
N PHE A 8 36.49 -68.16 10.66
CA PHE A 8 36.12 -66.92 10.00
C PHE A 8 34.70 -66.93 9.40
N GLY A 9 33.94 -65.89 9.70
CA GLY A 9 32.64 -65.60 9.10
C GLY A 9 32.45 -64.10 8.87
N ARG A 10 33.22 -63.56 7.91
CA ARG A 10 32.92 -62.41 7.04
C ARG A 10 32.10 -61.25 7.65
N LEU A 11 32.81 -60.18 8.00
CA LEU A 11 32.34 -58.80 7.92
C LEU A 11 31.81 -58.55 6.49
N THR A 12 30.55 -58.16 6.34
CA THR A 12 30.02 -57.28 5.26
C THR A 12 28.49 -57.25 5.33
N ALA A 13 27.94 -56.28 6.04
CA ALA A 13 26.60 -55.78 5.79
C ALA A 13 26.68 -54.26 5.93
N GLY A 14 26.78 -53.59 4.78
CA GLY A 14 26.82 -52.14 4.70
C GLY A 14 25.54 -51.54 5.24
N LEU A 15 25.64 -50.83 6.36
CA LEU A 15 24.59 -49.96 6.87
C LEU A 15 24.89 -48.55 6.35
N GLY A 16 24.55 -48.30 5.09
CA GLY A 16 24.38 -46.95 4.59
C GLY A 16 23.14 -46.34 5.24
N ALA A 17 23.31 -45.68 6.38
CA ALA A 17 22.25 -44.89 6.99
C ALA A 17 22.08 -43.60 6.17
N ALA A 18 21.17 -43.64 5.18
CA ALA A 18 20.74 -42.44 4.48
C ALA A 18 19.90 -41.58 5.45
N ALA A 19 20.49 -40.50 5.96
CA ALA A 19 19.77 -39.49 6.73
C ALA A 19 18.88 -38.68 5.78
N VAL A 20 17.57 -38.95 5.78
CA VAL A 20 16.59 -38.16 5.01
C VAL A 20 16.23 -36.93 5.84
N VAL A 21 16.87 -35.79 5.56
CA VAL A 21 16.47 -34.50 6.15
C VAL A 21 15.28 -33.99 5.36
N SER A 22 14.07 -34.23 5.86
CA SER A 22 12.85 -33.62 5.32
C SER A 22 12.75 -32.18 5.82
N CYS A 23 13.11 -31.21 4.97
CA CYS A 23 12.82 -29.80 5.20
C CYS A 23 11.31 -29.61 5.22
N ALA A 24 10.73 -29.30 6.39
CA ALA A 24 9.35 -28.87 6.48
C ALA A 24 9.22 -27.53 5.74
N VAL A 25 8.54 -27.51 4.60
CA VAL A 25 8.10 -26.27 3.96
C VAL A 25 7.00 -25.66 4.82
N VAL A 26 7.34 -24.59 5.54
CA VAL A 26 6.33 -23.76 6.20
C VAL A 26 5.60 -23.02 5.09
N VAL A 27 4.42 -23.53 4.72
CA VAL A 27 3.49 -22.80 3.86
C VAL A 27 3.01 -21.60 4.67
N GLY A 28 3.46 -20.40 4.31
CA GLY A 28 2.97 -19.16 4.92
C GLY A 28 1.47 -19.05 4.70
N ALA A 29 0.71 -18.78 5.76
CA ALA A 29 -0.72 -18.50 5.65
C ALA A 29 -0.94 -17.21 4.83
N PRO A 30 -2.05 -17.08 4.08
CA PRO A 30 -2.43 -15.82 3.46
C PRO A 30 -2.63 -14.77 4.56
N HIS A 31 -1.74 -13.79 4.62
CA HIS A 31 -1.86 -12.65 5.51
C HIS A 31 -2.96 -11.74 4.96
N ALA A 32 -4.05 -11.61 5.72
CA ALA A 32 -5.09 -10.61 5.46
C ALA A 32 -4.52 -9.22 5.79
N ALA A 33 -3.78 -8.65 4.84
CA ALA A 33 -3.34 -7.26 4.92
C ALA A 33 -4.53 -6.39 4.52
N ALA A 34 -4.93 -5.45 5.39
CA ALA A 34 -5.70 -4.31 4.92
C ALA A 34 -4.78 -3.52 3.98
N THR A 35 -5.24 -3.25 2.77
CA THR A 35 -4.46 -2.48 1.79
C THR A 35 -5.32 -1.44 1.10
N VAL A 36 -4.67 -0.33 0.78
CA VAL A 36 -5.18 0.62 -0.21
C VAL A 36 -4.77 0.10 -1.58
N ASP A 37 -5.74 -0.10 -2.45
CA ASP A 37 -5.54 -0.64 -3.80
C ASP A 37 -5.26 0.48 -4.82
N GLU A 38 -5.83 1.67 -4.59
CA GLU A 38 -5.69 2.83 -5.47
C GLU A 38 -5.86 4.12 -4.68
N LEU A 39 -5.08 5.14 -5.01
CA LEU A 39 -5.25 6.51 -4.54
C LEU A 39 -5.30 7.47 -5.74
N THR A 40 -6.33 8.30 -5.80
CA THR A 40 -6.51 9.28 -6.88
C THR A 40 -6.88 10.66 -6.34
N VAL A 41 -6.58 11.67 -7.15
CA VAL A 41 -7.04 13.05 -6.97
C VAL A 41 -7.93 13.43 -8.14
N ASN A 42 -9.02 14.14 -7.89
CA ASN A 42 -9.96 14.59 -8.93
C ASN A 42 -9.45 15.79 -9.77
N SER A 43 -8.14 15.90 -9.98
CA SER A 43 -7.53 16.95 -10.81
C SER A 43 -6.23 16.45 -11.42
N ARG A 44 -6.00 16.80 -12.69
CA ARG A 44 -4.72 16.55 -13.37
C ARG A 44 -3.69 17.63 -13.14
N ASN A 45 -4.14 18.84 -12.79
CA ASN A 45 -3.29 20.03 -12.59
C ASN A 45 -3.79 20.78 -11.35
N PRO A 46 -3.59 20.22 -10.13
CA PRO A 46 -3.99 20.91 -8.92
C PRO A 46 -3.16 22.17 -8.69
N GLN A 47 -3.76 23.16 -8.04
CA GLN A 47 -3.16 24.44 -7.71
C GLN A 47 -3.22 24.65 -6.20
N ALA A 48 -2.21 25.30 -5.65
CA ALA A 48 -2.18 25.64 -4.23
C ALA A 48 -3.40 26.51 -3.87
N GLY A 49 -4.03 26.23 -2.73
CA GLY A 49 -5.17 26.98 -2.24
C GLY A 49 -6.54 26.56 -2.79
N CYS A 50 -6.62 25.58 -3.69
CA CYS A 50 -7.87 25.00 -4.17
C CYS A 50 -8.23 23.71 -3.43
N VAL A 51 -9.53 23.39 -3.36
CA VAL A 51 -10.01 22.15 -2.73
C VAL A 51 -10.22 21.10 -3.81
N TYR A 52 -9.67 19.91 -3.56
CA TYR A 52 -9.77 18.72 -4.39
C TYR A 52 -10.32 17.56 -3.56
N GLN A 53 -10.79 16.52 -4.24
CA GLN A 53 -11.19 15.27 -3.62
C GLN A 53 -10.09 14.23 -3.83
N LEU A 54 -9.65 13.62 -2.74
CA LEU A 54 -8.89 12.38 -2.78
C LEU A 54 -9.83 11.20 -2.61
N THR A 55 -9.59 10.15 -3.39
CA THR A 55 -10.35 8.90 -3.34
C THR A 55 -9.38 7.74 -3.18
N ALA A 56 -9.52 7.00 -2.08
CA ALA A 56 -8.82 5.74 -1.85
C ALA A 56 -9.80 4.58 -2.06
N LYS A 57 -9.42 3.60 -2.90
CA LYS A 57 -10.09 2.29 -2.96
C LYS A 57 -9.36 1.34 -2.02
N VAL A 58 -10.13 0.60 -1.24
CA VAL A 58 -9.61 -0.28 -0.18
C VAL A 58 -10.31 -1.63 -0.22
N ASN A 59 -9.59 -2.66 0.21
CA ASN A 59 -10.12 -4.02 0.32
C ASN A 59 -10.57 -4.39 1.74
N HIS A 60 -10.49 -3.45 2.69
CA HIS A 60 -10.85 -3.67 4.08
C HIS A 60 -11.73 -2.54 4.65
N TRP A 61 -12.49 -2.84 5.71
CA TRP A 61 -13.44 -1.92 6.34
C TRP A 61 -12.83 -0.97 7.38
N PHE A 62 -11.52 -1.07 7.63
CA PHE A 62 -10.83 -0.22 8.61
C PHE A 62 -10.75 1.22 8.14
N GLU A 63 -10.57 2.15 9.07
CA GLU A 63 -10.45 3.56 8.72
C GLU A 63 -9.16 3.84 7.94
N VAL A 64 -9.23 4.80 7.02
CA VAL A 64 -8.12 5.21 6.14
C VAL A 64 -7.62 6.57 6.58
N TRP A 65 -6.32 6.65 6.86
CA TRP A 65 -5.66 7.92 7.13
C TRP A 65 -5.11 8.53 5.84
N PHE A 66 -5.36 9.81 5.61
CA PHE A 66 -4.84 10.52 4.45
C PHE A 66 -3.77 11.52 4.86
N TYR A 67 -2.72 11.61 4.05
CA TYR A 67 -1.58 12.47 4.29
C TYR A 67 -1.20 13.27 3.04
N ASP A 68 -0.65 14.46 3.29
CA ASP A 68 0.06 15.29 2.33
C ASP A 68 1.45 15.59 2.91
N ASN A 69 2.51 15.09 2.26
CA ASN A 69 3.90 15.24 2.71
C ASN A 69 4.10 14.82 4.18
N ALA A 70 3.55 13.64 4.52
CA ALA A 70 3.52 13.06 5.87
C ALA A 70 2.71 13.86 6.93
N LEU A 71 2.02 14.93 6.55
CA LEU A 71 1.09 15.65 7.41
C LEU A 71 -0.32 15.12 7.23
N VAL A 72 -1.02 14.85 8.34
CA VAL A 72 -2.40 14.37 8.31
C VAL A 72 -3.31 15.42 7.68
N ILE A 73 -4.10 15.01 6.68
CA ILE A 73 -5.12 15.87 6.06
C ILE A 73 -6.32 15.95 7.01
N ALA A 74 -6.78 17.18 7.29
CA ALA A 74 -7.93 17.44 8.15
C ALA A 74 -9.17 16.67 7.68
N GLY A 75 -9.87 16.02 8.62
CA GLY A 75 -10.97 15.10 8.32
C GLY A 75 -10.57 13.62 8.29
N SER A 76 -9.28 13.31 8.40
CA SER A 76 -8.80 11.95 8.66
C SER A 76 -8.95 11.56 10.14
N PRO A 77 -9.15 10.27 10.45
CA PRO A 77 -9.30 9.17 9.51
C PRO A 77 -10.74 9.08 8.94
N VAL A 78 -10.88 8.43 7.78
CA VAL A 78 -12.17 8.27 7.09
C VAL A 78 -12.57 6.80 7.08
N LYS A 79 -13.78 6.49 7.55
CA LYS A 79 -14.35 5.15 7.42
C LYS A 79 -14.79 4.90 5.97
N PRO A 80 -14.30 3.85 5.31
CA PRO A 80 -14.70 3.54 3.94
C PRO A 80 -16.16 3.08 3.87
N VAL A 81 -16.84 3.45 2.79
CA VAL A 81 -18.19 2.98 2.44
C VAL A 81 -18.09 2.26 1.10
N ASN A 82 -18.54 1.01 1.05
CA ASN A 82 -18.47 0.16 -0.16
C ASN A 82 -17.05 0.08 -0.77
N GLY A 83 -16.02 -0.04 0.07
CA GLY A 83 -14.63 -0.15 -0.37
C GLY A 83 -14.00 1.18 -0.82
N VAL A 84 -14.64 2.32 -0.52
CA VAL A 84 -14.14 3.64 -0.94
C VAL A 84 -14.10 4.59 0.25
N ALA A 85 -12.96 5.25 0.46
CA ALA A 85 -12.80 6.36 1.38
C ALA A 85 -12.49 7.65 0.60
N THR A 86 -13.19 8.74 0.91
CA THR A 86 -13.01 10.04 0.24
C THR A 86 -12.77 11.15 1.25
N ILE A 87 -11.85 12.06 0.95
CA ILE A 87 -11.55 13.23 1.78
C ILE A 87 -11.33 14.48 0.91
N GLN A 88 -11.60 15.66 1.47
CA GLN A 88 -11.20 16.92 0.85
C GLN A 88 -9.73 17.22 1.16
N TRP A 89 -8.97 17.58 0.13
CA TRP A 89 -7.57 17.98 0.22
C TRP A 89 -7.38 19.38 -0.35
N LYS A 90 -6.67 20.23 0.38
CA LYS A 90 -6.33 21.59 -0.03
C LYS A 90 -4.83 21.81 0.13
N PRO A 91 -4.01 21.66 -0.94
CA PRO A 91 -2.58 21.91 -0.83
C PRO A 91 -2.31 23.37 -0.46
N GLY A 92 -1.51 23.58 0.59
CA GLY A 92 -1.19 24.94 1.07
C GLY A 92 -0.07 25.63 0.27
N ARG A 93 0.73 24.86 -0.48
CA ARG A 93 1.87 25.35 -1.26
C ARG A 93 1.90 24.65 -2.62
N SER A 94 2.65 25.23 -3.55
CA SER A 94 3.04 24.61 -4.81
C SER A 94 4.21 23.64 -4.61
N GLY A 95 4.51 22.87 -5.66
CA GLY A 95 5.60 21.89 -5.71
C GLY A 95 5.10 20.46 -5.78
N THR A 96 5.99 19.49 -5.62
CA THR A 96 5.62 18.07 -5.60
C THR A 96 5.10 17.69 -4.21
N HIS A 97 3.87 17.18 -4.16
CA HIS A 97 3.25 16.64 -2.97
C HIS A 97 3.27 15.11 -3.01
N THR A 98 3.75 14.47 -1.94
CA THR A 98 3.54 13.03 -1.72
C THR A 98 2.21 12.85 -0.99
N LEU A 99 1.19 12.39 -1.71
CA LEU A 99 -0.09 12.04 -1.12
C LEU A 99 -0.06 10.57 -0.72
N ALA A 100 -0.52 10.28 0.49
CA ALA A 100 -0.58 8.92 0.99
C ALA A 100 -1.96 8.59 1.55
N ALA A 101 -2.39 7.35 1.36
CA ALA A 101 -3.50 6.74 2.08
C ALA A 101 -2.96 5.51 2.83
N LEU A 102 -3.28 5.42 4.12
CA LEU A 102 -2.79 4.39 5.01
C LEU A 102 -3.96 3.60 5.60
N GLN A 103 -3.98 2.30 5.32
CA GLN A 103 -4.87 1.33 5.94
C GLN A 103 -4.05 0.07 6.16
N GLY A 104 -3.36 -0.06 7.29
CA GLY A 104 -2.37 -1.12 7.52
C GLY A 104 -1.04 -0.86 6.79
N LEU A 105 -1.08 -0.80 5.45
CA LEU A 105 0.04 -0.41 4.58
C LEU A 105 -0.25 0.92 3.88
N ALA A 106 0.80 1.69 3.61
CA ALA A 106 0.70 2.96 2.90
C ALA A 106 0.70 2.74 1.38
N TYR A 107 -0.16 3.48 0.69
CA TYR A 107 -0.13 3.65 -0.77
C TYR A 107 0.13 5.13 -1.06
N GLU A 108 1.14 5.42 -1.87
CA GLU A 108 1.59 6.79 -2.14
C GLU A 108 1.53 7.12 -3.62
N ILE A 109 1.16 8.37 -3.92
CA ILE A 109 1.29 8.96 -5.25
C ILE A 109 2.00 10.30 -5.14
N LYS A 110 2.71 10.68 -6.19
CA LYS A 110 3.28 12.03 -6.33
C LYS A 110 2.39 12.86 -7.23
N VAL A 111 2.09 14.07 -6.79
CA VAL A 111 1.25 15.04 -7.50
C VAL A 111 1.95 16.38 -7.51
N ASP A 112 2.18 16.93 -8.70
CA ASP A 112 2.72 18.28 -8.84
C ASP A 112 1.59 19.31 -8.72
N VAL A 113 1.74 20.22 -7.76
CA VAL A 113 0.82 21.30 -7.46
C VAL A 113 1.39 22.60 -8.01
N ALA A 114 0.64 23.26 -8.89
CA ALA A 114 1.04 24.53 -9.48
C ALA A 114 0.82 25.70 -8.51
N GLU A 115 1.51 26.81 -8.79
CA GLU A 115 1.22 28.12 -8.19
C GLU A 115 -0.24 28.52 -8.46
N PRO A 116 -0.87 29.28 -7.54
CA PRO A 116 -2.19 29.84 -7.79
C PRO A 116 -2.11 30.84 -8.95
N THR A 117 -3.01 30.73 -9.93
CA THR A 117 -3.09 31.71 -11.01
C THR A 117 -3.78 32.97 -10.47
N LEU A 118 -3.01 34.02 -10.19
CA LEU A 118 -3.50 35.26 -9.56
C LEU A 118 -4.20 36.25 -10.51
N THR A 119 -4.46 35.86 -11.76
CA THR A 119 -5.07 36.75 -12.76
C THR A 119 -6.60 36.62 -12.75
N GLY A 120 -7.26 37.39 -11.89
CA GLY A 120 -8.72 37.59 -11.93
C GLY A 120 -9.56 36.55 -11.19
N SER A 121 -10.84 36.86 -10.99
CA SER A 121 -11.79 36.33 -9.98
C SER A 121 -12.08 34.81 -9.97
N ALA A 122 -11.30 33.97 -10.62
CA ALA A 122 -11.51 32.53 -10.63
C ALA A 122 -10.20 31.78 -10.36
N THR A 123 -9.95 31.49 -9.08
CA THR A 123 -8.68 30.92 -8.61
C THR A 123 -8.61 29.40 -8.72
N CYS A 124 -9.69 28.72 -9.12
CA CYS A 124 -9.74 27.26 -9.25
C CYS A 124 -10.46 26.87 -10.55
N GLY A 125 -9.72 26.88 -11.67
CA GLY A 125 -10.14 26.19 -12.90
C GLY A 125 -11.36 26.75 -13.66
N ALA A 126 -11.53 28.08 -13.75
CA ALA A 126 -12.44 28.63 -14.76
C ALA A 126 -11.88 28.42 -16.17
N GLY A 127 -12.17 27.26 -16.75
CA GLY A 127 -12.29 27.14 -18.20
C GLY A 127 -13.52 27.94 -18.68
N PRO A 128 -13.55 28.40 -19.95
CA PRO A 128 -14.56 29.34 -20.47
C PRO A 128 -16.01 28.82 -20.55
N LEU A 129 -16.35 27.69 -19.92
CA LEU A 129 -17.69 27.07 -19.95
C LEU A 129 -18.27 26.74 -18.55
N GLY A 130 -17.63 27.16 -17.46
CA GLY A 130 -18.00 26.73 -16.10
C GLY A 130 -19.21 27.42 -15.44
N TRP A 131 -19.93 28.32 -16.13
CA TRP A 131 -21.03 29.07 -15.50
C TRP A 131 -22.15 29.44 -16.49
N MET A 132 -22.72 28.43 -17.17
CA MET A 132 -24.08 28.53 -17.73
C MET A 132 -24.90 27.33 -17.23
N GLY A 133 -25.70 27.58 -16.21
CA GLY A 133 -26.63 26.65 -15.57
C GLY A 133 -27.00 27.26 -14.22
N SER A 134 -27.86 28.28 -14.23
CA SER A 134 -29.33 28.19 -14.02
C SER A 134 -29.69 27.72 -12.62
#